data_AF-A0A7K4F1H2-F1
#
_entry.id   AF-A0A7K4F1H2-F1
#
_cell.length_a   1.000
_cell.length_b   1.000
_cell.length_c   1.000
_cell.angle_alpha   90.00
_cell.angle_beta   90.00
_cell.angle_gamma   90.00
#
_symmetry.space_group_name_H-M   'P 1'
#
loop_
_entity.id
_entity.type
_entity.pdbx_description
1 polymer ?
#
loop_
_entity_poly.entity_id
_entity_poly.type
_entity_poly.pdbx_seq_one_letter_code
_entity_poly.pdbx_strand_id
1 'polypeptide(L)'
;MNNLLYGAIFAIFLFSIPVALAQEYHDLGVKVDVIADNLTIPWSIDWLPDGTIIFTERNGHIRIIENGKLLEKPILSLGVGGVEGGMLGIAVDPKFEENNFIYLYYTYNEFLSTINKLVRFQFIDGELTEDKILLDGIPGGPFHDGGRIQFGPDDKLYITTGEAGDPKLAQDLNSLGGKILRINSDGTIPNDNPWENSPIYSIGHRNPQGIDWDESGNLVATEHGPSGWRGVAHDEINVIIPGTNYGWPDIIGDETSEGLQNPILHTGDDTWAPSGAEF
;
A
#
# COMPACT_ATOMS: atom_id res chain seq x y z
N MET A 1 -20.27 74.99 -6.62
CA MET A 1 -19.67 74.08 -7.62
C MET A 1 -19.00 72.92 -6.86
N ASN A 2 -19.56 71.73 -7.08
CA ASN A 2 -19.00 70.37 -6.92
C ASN A 2 -18.56 69.86 -5.53
N ASN A 3 -19.49 69.16 -4.88
CA ASN A 3 -19.21 68.04 -3.97
C ASN A 3 -18.85 66.79 -4.80
N LEU A 4 -17.75 66.12 -4.47
CA LEU A 4 -17.43 64.78 -4.97
C LEU A 4 -17.30 63.82 -3.77
N LEU A 5 -18.33 62.98 -3.60
CA LEU A 5 -18.32 61.84 -2.70
C LEU A 5 -17.46 60.73 -3.34
N TYR A 6 -16.44 60.25 -2.64
CA TYR A 6 -15.76 59.00 -2.97
C TYR A 6 -16.56 57.83 -2.38
N GLY A 7 -17.32 57.13 -3.22
CA GLY A 7 -17.94 55.86 -2.86
C GLY A 7 -16.95 54.72 -3.04
N ALA A 8 -16.51 54.09 -1.95
CA ALA A 8 -15.75 52.84 -2.01
C ALA A 8 -16.70 51.69 -2.34
N ILE A 9 -16.48 51.03 -3.49
CA ILE A 9 -17.21 49.81 -3.87
C ILE A 9 -16.52 48.64 -3.16
N PHE A 10 -17.17 48.09 -2.14
CA PHE A 10 -16.78 46.80 -1.56
C PHE A 10 -17.32 45.69 -2.47
N ALA A 11 -16.45 45.04 -3.23
CA ALA A 11 -16.78 43.81 -3.94
C ALA A 11 -16.76 42.65 -2.92
N ILE A 12 -17.95 42.16 -2.55
CA ILE A 12 -18.08 40.92 -1.78
C ILE A 12 -17.88 39.77 -2.77
N PHE A 13 -16.71 39.14 -2.74
CA PHE A 13 -16.48 37.87 -3.42
C PHE A 13 -17.09 36.75 -2.57
N LEU A 14 -18.27 36.27 -2.97
CA LEU A 14 -18.83 35.02 -2.48
C LEU A 14 -18.01 33.87 -3.08
N PHE A 15 -17.08 33.32 -2.31
CA PHE A 15 -16.47 32.04 -2.63
C PHE A 15 -17.50 30.95 -2.35
N SER A 16 -18.05 30.33 -3.40
CA SER A 16 -18.79 29.08 -3.27
C SER A 16 -17.80 27.99 -2.89
N ILE A 17 -17.80 27.56 -1.63
CA ILE A 17 -17.15 26.31 -1.23
C ILE A 17 -17.92 25.21 -1.96
N PRO A 18 -17.28 24.40 -2.83
CA PRO A 18 -17.95 23.23 -3.36
C PRO A 18 -18.21 22.31 -2.18
N VAL A 19 -19.48 22.19 -1.77
CA VAL A 19 -19.90 21.11 -0.88
C VAL A 19 -19.76 19.85 -1.72
N ALA A 20 -18.75 19.03 -1.45
CA ALA A 20 -18.68 17.69 -1.98
C ALA A 20 -19.87 16.93 -1.42
N LEU A 21 -20.93 16.80 -2.21
CA LEU A 21 -22.12 16.06 -1.83
C LEU A 21 -21.80 14.57 -1.92
N ALA A 22 -22.28 13.81 -0.95
CA ALA A 22 -22.27 12.36 -0.98
C ALA A 22 -22.80 11.85 -2.32
N GLN A 23 -22.06 10.95 -2.97
CA GLN A 23 -22.50 10.28 -4.20
C GLN A 23 -23.23 9.00 -3.77
N GLU A 24 -24.53 8.91 -4.04
CA GLU A 24 -25.30 7.68 -3.78
C GLU A 24 -25.15 6.74 -4.99
N TYR A 25 -24.61 5.54 -4.76
CA TYR A 25 -24.54 4.47 -5.77
C TYR A 25 -25.69 3.48 -5.48
N HIS A 26 -26.91 3.88 -5.84
CA HIS A 26 -28.13 3.16 -5.49
C HIS A 26 -28.12 1.68 -5.92
N ASP A 27 -27.48 1.36 -7.05
CA ASP A 27 -27.40 -0.01 -7.56
C ASP A 27 -26.53 -0.94 -6.69
N LEU A 28 -25.65 -0.38 -5.87
CA LEU A 28 -24.81 -1.11 -4.92
C LEU A 28 -25.34 -1.04 -3.48
N GLY A 29 -26.36 -0.21 -3.21
CA GLY A 29 -26.88 0.00 -1.86
C GLY A 29 -25.89 0.71 -0.91
N VAL A 30 -24.86 1.36 -1.45
CA VAL A 30 -23.81 2.05 -0.66
C VAL A 30 -23.96 3.57 -0.78
N LYS A 31 -23.80 4.26 0.36
CA LYS A 31 -23.66 5.71 0.43
C LYS A 31 -22.18 6.06 0.60
N VAL A 32 -21.66 6.95 -0.25
CA VAL A 32 -20.27 7.41 -0.18
C VAL A 32 -20.21 8.84 0.36
N ASP A 33 -19.55 9.02 1.50
CA ASP A 33 -19.32 10.32 2.13
C ASP A 33 -17.84 10.73 1.99
N VAL A 34 -17.58 12.02 1.73
CA VAL A 34 -16.22 12.57 1.69
C VAL A 34 -15.79 12.93 3.12
N ILE A 35 -14.80 12.19 3.64
CA ILE A 35 -14.25 12.40 5.00
C ILE A 35 -12.97 13.26 5.02
N ALA A 36 -12.28 13.35 3.89
CA ALA A 36 -11.12 14.21 3.68
C ALA A 36 -10.94 14.50 2.18
N ASP A 37 -10.39 15.66 1.85
CA ASP A 37 -10.08 16.09 0.49
C ASP A 37 -8.75 16.86 0.43
N ASN A 38 -8.34 17.30 -0.76
CA ASN A 38 -7.08 18.02 -1.00
C ASN A 38 -5.83 17.27 -0.48
N LEU A 39 -5.88 15.94 -0.54
CA LEU A 39 -4.78 15.05 -0.16
C LEU A 39 -3.76 14.91 -1.29
N THR A 40 -2.51 14.62 -0.94
CA THR A 40 -1.41 14.41 -1.88
C THR A 40 -1.17 12.92 -2.09
N ILE A 41 -1.88 12.30 -3.04
CA ILE A 41 -1.75 10.87 -3.39
C ILE A 41 -1.82 9.99 -2.13
N PRO A 42 -2.98 9.93 -1.43
CA PRO A 42 -3.17 9.01 -0.32
C PRO A 42 -2.98 7.56 -0.82
N TRP A 43 -2.26 6.71 -0.07
CA TRP A 43 -1.81 5.41 -0.57
C TRP A 43 -2.32 4.21 0.25
N SER A 44 -2.14 4.23 1.58
CA SER A 44 -2.66 3.20 2.49
C SER A 44 -3.31 3.85 3.70
N ILE A 45 -4.34 3.20 4.23
CA ILE A 45 -5.16 3.65 5.35
C ILE A 45 -5.26 2.51 6.36
N ASP A 46 -5.32 2.85 7.64
CA ASP A 46 -5.60 1.92 8.73
C ASP A 46 -6.27 2.67 9.89
N TRP A 47 -6.73 1.94 10.91
CA TRP A 47 -7.46 2.47 12.06
C TRP A 47 -6.75 2.17 13.37
N LEU A 48 -6.67 3.18 14.23
CA LEU A 48 -6.35 2.99 15.64
C LEU A 48 -7.56 2.38 16.38
N PRO A 49 -7.38 1.73 17.55
CA PRO A 49 -8.47 1.11 18.31
C PRO A 49 -9.61 2.06 18.70
N ASP A 50 -9.33 3.36 18.82
CA ASP A 50 -10.33 4.38 19.14
C ASP A 50 -11.13 4.88 17.92
N GLY A 51 -10.87 4.34 16.72
CA GLY A 51 -11.49 4.72 15.46
C GLY A 51 -10.81 5.88 14.74
N THR A 52 -9.70 6.40 15.27
CA THR A 52 -8.86 7.37 14.58
C THR A 52 -8.29 6.74 13.31
N ILE A 53 -8.46 7.43 12.19
CA ILE A 53 -7.91 6.98 10.91
C ILE A 53 -6.48 7.49 10.78
N ILE A 54 -5.56 6.62 10.42
CA ILE A 54 -4.18 6.96 10.06
C ILE A 54 -3.88 6.50 8.64
N PHE A 55 -3.23 7.34 7.86
CA PHE A 55 -2.96 7.03 6.45
C PHE A 55 -1.69 7.66 5.92
N THR A 56 -1.17 7.08 4.86
CA THR A 56 0.03 7.55 4.16
C THR A 56 -0.34 8.42 2.97
N GLU A 57 0.43 9.48 2.75
CA GLU A 57 0.47 10.21 1.49
C GLU A 57 1.82 9.92 0.82
N ARG A 58 1.81 9.56 -0.46
CA ARG A 58 2.98 9.02 -1.17
C ARG A 58 4.19 9.97 -1.17
N ASN A 59 3.95 11.26 -0.98
CA ASN A 59 5.01 12.29 -0.88
C ASN A 59 5.82 12.26 0.44
N GLY A 60 5.59 11.29 1.33
CA GLY A 60 6.40 11.11 2.55
C GLY A 60 5.67 11.47 3.84
N HIS A 61 4.37 11.73 3.81
CA HIS A 61 3.61 12.15 5.00
C HIS A 61 2.78 11.02 5.59
N ILE A 62 2.65 11.06 6.93
CA ILE A 62 1.62 10.35 7.67
C ILE A 62 0.59 11.35 8.17
N ARG A 63 -0.69 11.08 7.89
CA ARG A 63 -1.83 11.95 8.20
C ARG A 63 -2.81 11.22 9.11
N ILE A 64 -3.55 12.00 9.88
CA ILE A 64 -4.57 11.50 10.80
C ILE A 64 -5.91 12.22 10.55
N ILE A 65 -7.00 11.46 10.58
CA ILE A 65 -8.36 11.98 10.77
C ILE A 65 -8.83 11.53 12.16
N GLU A 66 -8.98 12.48 13.07
CA GLU A 66 -9.45 12.24 14.42
C GLU A 66 -10.82 12.92 14.61
N ASN A 67 -11.79 12.22 15.19
CA ASN A 67 -13.14 12.75 15.40
C ASN A 67 -13.79 13.32 14.11
N GLY A 68 -13.54 12.66 12.97
CA GLY A 68 -14.03 13.06 11.66
C GLY A 68 -13.36 14.31 11.07
N LYS A 69 -12.21 14.75 11.61
CA LYS A 69 -11.46 15.92 11.14
C LYS A 69 -10.02 15.56 10.80
N LEU A 70 -9.61 15.89 9.57
CA LEU A 70 -8.23 15.81 9.14
C LEU A 70 -7.38 16.82 9.95
N LEU A 71 -6.29 16.35 10.54
CA LEU A 71 -5.33 17.23 11.20
C LEU A 71 -4.62 18.12 10.18
N GLU A 72 -4.40 19.39 10.56
CA GLU A 72 -3.80 20.42 9.70
C GLU A 72 -2.39 20.02 9.25
N LYS A 73 -1.61 19.41 10.15
CA LYS A 73 -0.23 19.01 9.90
C LYS A 73 -0.11 17.49 9.85
N PRO A 74 0.82 16.96 9.04
CA PRO A 74 1.22 15.56 9.16
C PRO A 74 1.86 15.30 10.53
N ILE A 75 1.68 14.09 11.04
CA ILE A 75 2.31 13.63 12.30
C ILE A 75 3.74 13.14 12.09
N LEU A 76 4.10 12.86 10.83
CA LEU A 76 5.44 12.48 10.40
C LEU A 76 5.63 12.93 8.95
N SER A 77 6.83 13.45 8.66
CA SER A 77 7.28 13.77 7.30
C SER A 77 8.68 13.21 7.11
N LEU A 78 8.84 12.28 6.16
CA LEU A 78 10.13 11.68 5.80
C LEU A 78 10.48 11.98 4.34
N GLY A 79 11.78 12.08 4.07
CA GLY A 79 12.26 12.08 2.69
C GLY A 79 12.09 10.69 2.08
N VAL A 80 11.32 10.60 1.00
CA VAL A 80 11.06 9.36 0.27
C VAL A 80 11.59 9.44 -1.16
N GLY A 81 11.78 8.27 -1.78
CA GLY A 81 12.33 8.10 -3.12
C GLY A 81 11.38 7.39 -4.09
N GLY A 82 11.90 7.08 -5.28
CA GLY A 82 11.12 6.41 -6.33
C GLY A 82 10.21 7.33 -7.14
N VAL A 83 9.61 6.77 -8.20
CA VAL A 83 8.60 7.44 -9.03
C VAL A 83 7.21 6.93 -8.67
N GLU A 84 7.00 5.60 -8.76
CA GLU A 84 5.83 4.92 -8.19
C GLU A 84 5.99 4.63 -6.69
N GLY A 85 7.23 4.54 -6.21
CA GLY A 85 7.57 4.50 -4.80
C GLY A 85 7.20 5.76 -4.03
N GLY A 86 7.52 5.76 -2.74
CA GLY A 86 7.21 6.85 -1.82
C GLY A 86 6.92 6.32 -0.41
N MET A 87 6.06 7.02 0.33
CA MET A 87 5.45 6.45 1.53
C MET A 87 4.25 5.58 1.12
N LEU A 88 4.35 4.26 1.30
CA LEU A 88 3.40 3.29 0.76
C LEU A 88 2.56 2.68 1.89
N GLY A 89 2.78 1.41 2.25
CA GLY A 89 1.98 0.69 3.23
C GLY A 89 2.08 1.24 4.65
N ILE A 90 0.96 1.18 5.36
CA ILE A 90 0.86 1.39 6.80
C ILE A 90 0.08 0.24 7.41
N ALA A 91 0.50 -0.23 8.59
CA ALA A 91 -0.27 -1.18 9.39
C ALA A 91 -0.14 -0.83 10.88
N VAL A 92 -1.24 -0.88 11.61
CA VAL A 92 -1.34 -0.73 13.06
C VAL A 92 -1.15 -2.13 13.68
N ASP A 93 -0.33 -2.21 14.74
CA ASP A 93 -0.12 -3.49 15.42
C ASP A 93 -1.45 -4.03 16.01
N PRO A 94 -1.77 -5.32 15.89
CA PRO A 94 -2.98 -5.88 16.51
C PRO A 94 -3.02 -5.70 18.04
N LYS A 95 -1.87 -5.45 18.67
CA LYS A 95 -1.72 -5.16 20.11
C LYS A 95 -1.38 -3.69 20.37
N PHE A 96 -1.85 -2.79 19.50
CA PHE A 96 -1.56 -1.35 19.60
C PHE A 96 -1.87 -0.77 20.99
N GLU A 97 -2.96 -1.18 21.64
CA GLU A 97 -3.29 -0.70 23.00
C GLU A 97 -2.21 -1.04 24.05
N GLU A 98 -1.41 -2.08 23.82
CA GLU A 98 -0.33 -2.51 24.72
C GLU A 98 1.02 -1.90 24.33
N ASN A 99 1.28 -1.74 23.03
CA ASN A 99 2.63 -1.46 22.52
C ASN A 99 2.76 -0.17 21.71
N ASN A 100 1.65 0.43 21.28
CA ASN A 100 1.54 1.59 20.37
C ASN A 100 2.47 1.51 19.14
N PHE A 101 2.60 0.34 18.51
CA PHE A 101 3.42 0.16 17.32
C PHE A 101 2.66 0.39 16.02
N ILE A 102 3.31 1.09 15.09
CA ILE A 102 2.85 1.28 13.70
C ILE A 102 3.98 0.88 12.77
N TYR A 103 3.64 0.27 11.65
CA TYR A 103 4.55 -0.24 10.65
C TYR A 103 4.41 0.59 9.39
N LEU A 104 5.53 1.01 8.79
CA LEU A 104 5.56 1.77 7.56
C LEU A 104 6.46 1.07 6.53
N TYR A 105 5.93 0.88 5.32
CA TYR A 105 6.71 0.50 4.15
C TYR A 105 6.95 1.72 3.28
N TYR A 106 8.20 2.03 2.99
CA TYR A 106 8.52 3.19 2.14
C TYR A 106 9.79 3.02 1.35
N THR A 107 9.81 3.74 0.23
CA THR A 107 10.92 3.82 -0.71
C THR A 107 11.86 4.96 -0.31
N TYR A 108 13.16 4.73 -0.39
CA TYR A 108 14.18 5.74 -0.17
C TYR A 108 15.30 5.61 -1.21
N ASN A 109 16.02 6.71 -1.44
CA ASN A 109 17.13 6.73 -2.38
C ASN A 109 18.45 6.60 -1.62
N GLU A 110 19.31 5.70 -2.08
CA GLU A 110 20.72 5.63 -1.72
C GLU A 110 21.58 6.08 -2.91
N PHE A 111 22.90 6.06 -2.75
CA PHE A 111 23.80 6.44 -3.84
C PHE A 111 23.64 5.49 -5.03
N LEU A 112 23.00 5.99 -6.10
CA LEU A 112 22.72 5.29 -7.36
C LEU A 112 21.70 4.14 -7.28
N SER A 113 20.93 4.03 -6.20
CA SER A 113 19.89 3.01 -6.03
C SER A 113 18.62 3.57 -5.38
N THR A 114 17.50 2.94 -5.70
CA THR A 114 16.21 3.14 -5.05
C THR A 114 15.89 1.84 -4.33
N ILE A 115 15.57 1.92 -3.05
CA ILE A 115 15.40 0.76 -2.16
C ILE A 115 14.10 0.94 -1.37
N ASN A 116 13.44 -0.17 -1.08
CA ASN A 116 12.29 -0.21 -0.19
C ASN A 116 12.70 -0.81 1.17
N LYS A 117 12.01 -0.37 2.22
CA LYS A 117 12.18 -0.94 3.56
C LYS A 117 10.89 -0.92 4.36
N LEU A 118 10.84 -1.83 5.33
CA LEU A 118 9.79 -1.91 6.34
C LEU A 118 10.37 -1.51 7.70
N VAL A 119 9.73 -0.54 8.34
CA VAL A 119 10.20 0.03 9.59
C VAL A 119 9.05 0.10 10.58
N ARG A 120 9.32 -0.28 11.83
CA ARG A 120 8.43 -0.10 12.97
C ARG A 120 8.69 1.24 13.63
N PHE A 121 7.61 1.91 13.96
CA PHE A 121 7.56 3.18 14.68
C PHE A 121 6.77 3.01 15.98
N GLN A 122 7.13 3.82 16.96
CA GLN A 122 6.41 3.99 18.21
C GLN A 122 5.52 5.24 18.09
N PHE A 123 4.22 5.08 18.34
CA PHE A 123 3.24 6.17 18.39
C PHE A 123 3.03 6.63 19.84
N ILE A 124 3.52 7.83 20.18
CA ILE A 124 3.39 8.40 21.53
C ILE A 124 3.03 9.88 21.37
N ASP A 125 2.04 10.33 22.14
CA ASP A 125 1.62 11.74 22.22
C ASP A 125 1.30 12.37 20.84
N GLY A 126 0.78 11.58 19.90
CA GLY A 126 0.40 12.03 18.57
C GLY A 126 1.56 12.12 17.55
N GLU A 127 2.75 11.63 17.91
CA GLU A 127 3.94 11.62 17.05
C GLU A 127 4.44 10.20 16.80
N LEU A 128 5.10 9.99 15.65
CA LEU A 128 5.77 8.74 15.32
C LEU A 128 7.28 8.89 15.46
N THR A 129 7.90 8.02 16.26
CA THR A 129 9.36 7.92 16.37
C THR A 129 9.82 6.57 15.85
N GLU A 130 10.87 6.56 15.02
CA GLU A 130 11.46 5.31 14.51
C GLU A 130 11.94 4.44 15.67
N ASP A 131 11.49 3.19 15.72
CA ASP A 131 11.91 2.21 16.73
C ASP A 131 12.90 1.21 16.12
N LYS A 132 12.53 0.58 15.00
CA LYS A 132 13.31 -0.53 14.43
C LYS A 132 13.07 -0.73 12.95
N ILE A 133 14.16 -0.81 12.17
CA ILE A 133 14.11 -1.33 10.80
C ILE A 133 13.92 -2.85 10.86
N LEU A 134 12.86 -3.37 10.24
CA LEU A 134 12.52 -4.80 10.27
C LEU A 134 13.03 -5.53 9.05
N LEU A 135 12.87 -4.92 7.87
CA LEU A 135 13.39 -5.41 6.61
C LEU A 135 13.97 -4.22 5.85
N ASP A 136 15.13 -4.43 5.24
CA ASP A 136 15.83 -3.44 4.43
C ASP A 136 16.41 -4.11 3.19
N GLY A 137 16.85 -3.31 2.22
CA GLY A 137 17.43 -3.82 0.98
C GLY A 137 16.41 -4.52 0.07
N ILE A 138 15.12 -4.24 0.24
CA ILE A 138 14.09 -4.71 -0.70
C ILE A 138 14.29 -3.93 -2.00
N PRO A 139 14.42 -4.59 -3.17
CA PRO A 139 14.57 -3.89 -4.44
C PRO A 139 13.48 -2.83 -4.64
N GLY A 140 13.90 -1.63 -4.99
CA GLY A 140 13.02 -0.54 -5.39
C GLY A 140 13.42 -0.01 -6.76
N GLY A 141 12.47 0.65 -7.42
CA GLY A 141 12.66 1.05 -8.81
C GLY A 141 11.88 2.31 -9.18
N PRO A 142 11.97 2.74 -10.45
CA PRO A 142 11.03 3.72 -10.98
C PRO A 142 9.58 3.18 -11.02
N PHE A 143 9.40 1.87 -11.10
CA PHE A 143 8.12 1.21 -11.14
C PHE A 143 8.18 -0.13 -10.40
N HIS A 144 7.01 -0.60 -9.96
CA HIS A 144 6.80 -1.91 -9.32
C HIS A 144 7.49 -2.06 -7.96
N ASP A 145 7.14 -1.19 -7.01
CA ASP A 145 7.64 -1.25 -5.63
C ASP A 145 6.78 -2.15 -4.70
N GLY A 146 5.62 -2.64 -5.19
CA GLY A 146 4.63 -3.33 -4.36
C GLY A 146 4.15 -2.41 -3.22
N GLY A 147 4.38 -2.84 -1.98
CA GLY A 147 4.36 -1.96 -0.80
C GLY A 147 3.13 -2.04 0.08
N ARG A 148 2.20 -2.97 -0.17
CA ARG A 148 1.08 -3.24 0.76
C ARG A 148 1.63 -4.01 1.95
N ILE A 149 1.22 -3.63 3.15
CA ILE A 149 1.49 -4.36 4.38
C ILE A 149 0.21 -4.54 5.17
N GLN A 150 0.03 -5.69 5.79
CA GLN A 150 -1.14 -5.97 6.62
C GLN A 150 -0.86 -7.12 7.58
N PHE A 151 -1.43 -7.05 8.78
CA PHE A 151 -1.40 -8.17 9.71
C PHE A 151 -2.46 -9.22 9.33
N GLY A 152 -2.04 -10.48 9.25
CA GLY A 152 -2.93 -11.60 9.04
C GLY A 152 -3.60 -12.10 10.33
N PRO A 153 -4.59 -13.00 10.20
CA PRO A 153 -5.28 -13.61 11.34
C PRO A 153 -4.39 -14.51 12.21
N ASP A 154 -3.14 -14.73 11.78
CA ASP A 154 -2.11 -15.48 12.48
C ASP A 154 -1.13 -14.59 13.26
N ASP A 155 -1.44 -13.29 13.43
CA ASP A 155 -0.61 -12.26 14.05
C ASP A 155 0.77 -12.08 13.36
N LYS A 156 0.84 -12.33 12.05
CA LYS A 156 2.05 -12.08 11.25
C LYS A 156 1.84 -10.92 10.30
N LEU A 157 2.93 -10.21 10.02
CA LEU A 157 2.91 -9.10 9.08
C LEU A 157 3.26 -9.62 7.70
N TYR A 158 2.34 -9.42 6.75
CA TYR A 158 2.50 -9.75 5.35
C TYR A 158 2.91 -8.50 4.57
N ILE A 159 3.80 -8.66 3.58
CA ILE A 159 4.37 -7.56 2.81
C ILE A 159 4.39 -7.94 1.33
N THR A 160 3.80 -7.11 0.48
CA THR A 160 3.92 -7.27 -0.97
C THR A 160 5.14 -6.50 -1.49
N THR A 161 5.90 -7.11 -2.39
CA THR A 161 7.06 -6.47 -3.03
C THR A 161 6.99 -6.69 -4.54
N GLY A 162 7.20 -5.63 -5.30
CA GLY A 162 7.29 -5.74 -6.76
C GLY A 162 8.69 -6.09 -7.23
N GLU A 163 8.82 -6.40 -8.53
CA GLU A 163 10.09 -6.81 -9.15
C GLU A 163 11.02 -5.65 -9.54
N ALA A 164 10.63 -4.41 -9.26
CA ALA A 164 11.43 -3.20 -9.45
C ALA A 164 11.96 -2.97 -10.89
N GLY A 165 11.35 -3.62 -11.89
CA GLY A 165 11.73 -3.54 -13.29
C GLY A 165 12.80 -4.53 -13.76
N ASP A 166 13.26 -5.43 -12.89
CA ASP A 166 13.96 -6.65 -13.27
C ASP A 166 13.11 -7.91 -12.99
N PRO A 167 12.38 -8.42 -13.99
CA PRO A 167 11.47 -9.55 -13.81
C PRO A 167 12.13 -10.83 -13.28
N LYS A 168 13.44 -10.98 -13.45
CA LYS A 168 14.17 -12.15 -12.94
C LYS A 168 14.15 -12.22 -11.41
N LEU A 169 14.03 -11.09 -10.73
CA LEU A 169 13.99 -11.03 -9.28
C LEU A 169 12.79 -11.79 -8.72
N ALA A 170 11.65 -11.82 -9.43
CA ALA A 170 10.44 -12.53 -9.01
C ALA A 170 10.67 -14.03 -8.79
N GLN A 171 11.58 -14.64 -9.58
CA GLN A 171 11.93 -16.06 -9.51
C GLN A 171 13.15 -16.35 -8.61
N ASP A 172 13.97 -15.34 -8.28
CA ASP A 172 15.15 -15.52 -7.43
C ASP A 172 14.78 -15.55 -5.95
N LEU A 173 15.11 -16.66 -5.27
CA LEU A 173 14.90 -16.85 -3.83
C LEU A 173 15.93 -16.10 -2.95
N ASN A 174 17.00 -15.57 -3.54
CA ASN A 174 17.96 -14.71 -2.85
C ASN A 174 17.58 -13.22 -2.92
N SER A 175 16.50 -12.89 -3.62
CA SER A 175 15.96 -11.54 -3.75
C SER A 175 14.64 -11.40 -3.00
N LEU A 176 14.40 -10.20 -2.45
CA LEU A 176 13.12 -9.83 -1.87
C LEU A 176 12.17 -9.18 -2.90
N GLY A 177 12.58 -9.01 -4.16
CA GLY A 177 11.73 -8.41 -5.21
C GLY A 177 10.76 -9.42 -5.83
N GLY A 178 9.53 -9.00 -6.12
CA GLY A 178 8.50 -9.83 -6.75
C GLY A 178 8.01 -10.98 -5.86
N LYS A 179 7.67 -10.65 -4.60
CA LYS A 179 7.32 -11.61 -3.53
C LYS A 179 6.06 -11.16 -2.78
N ILE A 180 5.47 -12.10 -2.08
CA ILE A 180 4.79 -11.82 -0.81
C ILE A 180 5.68 -12.35 0.30
N LEU A 181 5.96 -11.53 1.30
CA LEU A 181 6.77 -11.86 2.47
C LEU A 181 5.87 -12.00 3.70
N ARG A 182 6.32 -12.75 4.71
CA ARG A 182 5.66 -12.95 6.00
C ARG A 182 6.70 -12.96 7.13
N ILE A 183 6.54 -12.07 8.10
CA ILE A 183 7.42 -11.94 9.27
C ILE A 183 6.63 -11.82 10.58
N ASN A 184 7.29 -12.04 11.72
CA ASN A 184 6.74 -11.65 13.03
C ASN A 184 6.76 -10.12 13.20
N SER A 185 5.95 -9.61 14.11
CA SER A 185 5.84 -8.16 14.42
C SER A 185 7.16 -7.54 14.94
N ASP A 186 8.13 -8.35 15.35
CA ASP A 186 9.47 -7.93 15.78
C ASP A 186 10.55 -8.05 14.69
N GLY A 187 10.19 -8.48 13.48
CA GLY A 187 11.10 -8.69 12.36
C GLY A 187 11.74 -10.07 12.29
N THR A 188 11.49 -10.95 13.25
CA THR A 188 11.98 -12.34 13.18
C THR A 188 11.18 -13.15 12.15
N ILE A 189 11.81 -14.18 11.59
CA ILE A 189 11.20 -15.04 10.58
C ILE A 189 10.39 -16.14 11.28
N PRO A 190 9.11 -16.33 10.93
CA PRO A 190 8.32 -17.43 11.46
C PRO A 190 8.91 -18.79 11.10
N ASN A 191 8.97 -19.71 12.07
CA ASN A 191 9.55 -21.04 11.88
C ASN A 191 8.74 -21.93 10.93
N ASP A 192 7.50 -21.55 10.65
CA ASP A 192 6.56 -22.21 9.74
C ASP A 192 6.52 -21.56 8.35
N ASN A 193 7.45 -20.64 8.03
CA ASN A 193 7.59 -20.13 6.67
C ASN A 193 8.04 -21.25 5.70
N PRO A 194 7.66 -21.17 4.41
CA PRO A 194 7.90 -22.26 3.46
C PRO A 194 9.39 -22.49 3.13
N TRP A 195 10.21 -21.45 3.26
CA TRP A 195 11.65 -21.51 3.06
C TRP A 195 12.39 -21.23 4.37
N GLU A 196 13.36 -22.08 4.68
CA GLU A 196 14.14 -22.00 5.92
C GLU A 196 14.88 -20.66 6.02
N ASN A 197 14.75 -19.98 7.16
CA ASN A 197 15.37 -18.68 7.45
C ASN A 197 15.10 -17.61 6.37
N SER A 198 13.93 -17.66 5.71
CA SER A 198 13.53 -16.70 4.68
C SER A 198 12.19 -16.05 5.01
N PRO A 199 12.05 -14.72 4.81
CA PRO A 199 10.76 -14.05 4.96
C PRO A 199 9.81 -14.36 3.79
N ILE A 200 10.27 -15.02 2.72
CA ILE A 200 9.45 -15.29 1.55
C ILE A 200 8.28 -16.22 1.90
N TYR A 201 7.07 -15.81 1.53
CA TYR A 201 5.83 -16.58 1.67
C TYR A 201 5.36 -17.14 0.32
N SER A 202 5.46 -16.35 -0.75
CA SER A 202 5.26 -16.78 -2.14
C SER A 202 6.16 -16.01 -3.12
N ILE A 203 6.34 -16.56 -4.32
CA ILE A 203 7.22 -16.03 -5.36
C ILE A 203 6.49 -15.86 -6.70
N GLY A 204 7.17 -15.26 -7.67
CA GLY A 204 6.65 -15.13 -9.03
C GLY A 204 5.61 -14.04 -9.16
N HIS A 205 5.80 -12.93 -8.46
CA HIS A 205 4.95 -11.75 -8.52
C HIS A 205 5.61 -10.62 -9.31
N ARG A 206 4.82 -9.85 -10.04
CA ARG A 206 5.21 -8.63 -10.76
C ARG A 206 5.08 -7.40 -9.87
N ASN A 207 3.85 -7.00 -9.54
CA ASN A 207 3.59 -5.80 -8.75
C ASN A 207 2.30 -5.91 -7.91
N PRO A 208 2.28 -6.75 -6.87
CA PRO A 208 1.14 -6.90 -5.99
C PRO A 208 0.96 -5.65 -5.09
N GLN A 209 -0.25 -5.07 -5.07
CA GLN A 209 -0.57 -3.85 -4.30
C GLN A 209 -1.81 -3.97 -3.40
N GLY A 210 -2.47 -5.12 -3.41
CA GLY A 210 -3.55 -5.45 -2.50
C GLY A 210 -3.35 -6.84 -1.94
N ILE A 211 -3.59 -6.99 -0.64
CA ILE A 211 -3.75 -8.25 0.06
C ILE A 211 -4.87 -8.08 1.06
N ASP A 212 -5.62 -9.14 1.30
CA ASP A 212 -6.53 -9.26 2.45
C ASP A 212 -6.94 -10.74 2.65
N TRP A 213 -7.67 -11.05 3.71
CA TRP A 213 -8.15 -12.40 4.00
C TRP A 213 -9.66 -12.50 3.77
N ASP A 214 -10.08 -13.52 3.02
CA ASP A 214 -11.52 -13.80 2.87
C ASP A 214 -12.15 -14.33 4.18
N GLU A 215 -13.47 -14.48 4.19
CA GLU A 215 -14.22 -14.99 5.37
C GLU A 215 -13.78 -16.39 5.84
N SER A 216 -13.11 -17.16 4.97
CA SER A 216 -12.57 -18.49 5.28
C SER A 216 -11.11 -18.44 5.77
N GLY A 217 -10.50 -17.25 5.82
CA GLY A 217 -9.11 -17.04 6.21
C GLY A 217 -8.10 -17.32 5.09
N ASN A 218 -8.53 -17.37 3.83
CA ASN A 218 -7.62 -17.49 2.70
C ASN A 218 -7.03 -16.11 2.37
N LEU A 219 -5.70 -16.01 2.29
CA LEU A 219 -5.03 -14.81 1.80
C LEU A 219 -5.33 -14.64 0.31
N VAL A 220 -5.85 -13.48 -0.07
CA VAL A 220 -6.08 -13.06 -1.46
C VAL A 220 -5.16 -11.90 -1.78
N ALA A 221 -4.60 -11.85 -2.99
CA ALA A 221 -3.81 -10.73 -3.46
C ALA A 221 -4.32 -10.21 -4.80
N THR A 222 -4.20 -8.90 -5.01
CA THR A 222 -4.43 -8.25 -6.31
C THR A 222 -3.11 -7.78 -6.90
N GLU A 223 -2.95 -7.96 -8.21
CA GLU A 223 -1.67 -7.72 -8.86
C GLU A 223 -1.82 -7.04 -10.22
N HIS A 224 -0.94 -6.08 -10.51
CA HIS A 224 -0.89 -5.44 -11.83
C HIS A 224 -0.17 -6.35 -12.83
N GLY A 225 -0.84 -6.66 -13.94
CA GLY A 225 -0.28 -7.43 -15.04
C GLY A 225 0.68 -6.61 -15.93
N PRO A 226 1.30 -7.22 -16.94
CA PRO A 226 2.33 -6.58 -17.75
C PRO A 226 1.88 -5.31 -18.48
N SER A 227 2.86 -4.43 -18.72
CA SER A 227 2.79 -3.36 -19.70
C SER A 227 4.03 -3.45 -20.60
N GLY A 228 3.87 -3.92 -21.84
CA GLY A 228 4.93 -3.94 -22.85
C GLY A 228 5.27 -5.32 -23.37
N TRP A 229 6.56 -5.71 -23.29
CA TRP A 229 7.12 -6.79 -24.11
C TRP A 229 6.55 -8.19 -23.84
N ARG A 230 6.06 -8.45 -22.62
CA ARG A 230 5.40 -9.71 -22.26
C ARG A 230 3.88 -9.68 -22.41
N GLY A 231 3.27 -8.53 -22.72
CA GLY A 231 1.82 -8.39 -22.81
C GLY A 231 1.34 -7.03 -22.31
N VAL A 232 0.02 -6.87 -22.33
CA VAL A 232 -0.70 -5.74 -21.76
C VAL A 232 -1.81 -6.26 -20.86
N ALA A 233 -2.17 -5.49 -19.83
CA ALA A 233 -3.23 -5.84 -18.88
C ALA A 233 -2.95 -7.20 -18.20
N HIS A 234 -3.94 -8.08 -18.09
CA HIS A 234 -3.91 -9.29 -17.26
C HIS A 234 -3.63 -8.96 -15.79
N ASP A 235 -4.31 -7.93 -15.26
CA ASP A 235 -4.29 -7.73 -13.81
C ASP A 235 -4.99 -8.92 -13.15
N GLU A 236 -4.52 -9.32 -11.98
CA GLU A 236 -4.86 -10.62 -11.40
C GLU A 236 -5.48 -10.49 -10.00
N ILE A 237 -6.35 -11.45 -9.68
CA ILE A 237 -6.73 -11.80 -8.32
C ILE A 237 -6.22 -13.21 -8.06
N ASN A 238 -5.41 -13.37 -7.02
CA ASN A 238 -4.72 -14.59 -6.66
C ASN A 238 -5.15 -15.05 -5.26
N VAL A 239 -5.40 -16.35 -5.07
CA VAL A 239 -5.47 -16.95 -3.72
C VAL A 239 -4.07 -17.43 -3.36
N ILE A 240 -3.50 -16.87 -2.30
CA ILE A 240 -2.10 -17.04 -1.95
C ILE A 240 -1.91 -18.27 -1.06
N ILE A 241 -1.31 -19.29 -1.65
CA ILE A 241 -0.86 -20.52 -0.99
C ILE A 241 0.63 -20.39 -0.61
N PRO A 242 1.01 -20.67 0.65
CA PRO A 242 2.41 -20.65 1.08
C PRO A 242 3.30 -21.56 0.22
N GLY A 243 4.49 -21.07 -0.15
CA GLY A 243 5.48 -21.85 -0.91
C GLY A 243 5.24 -21.89 -2.42
N THR A 244 4.22 -21.18 -2.90
CA THR A 244 3.75 -21.28 -4.29
C THR A 244 4.38 -20.22 -5.20
N ASN A 245 4.56 -20.58 -6.46
CA ASN A 245 5.08 -19.72 -7.52
C ASN A 245 3.93 -19.28 -8.44
N TYR A 246 3.64 -17.97 -8.46
CA TYR A 246 2.60 -17.35 -9.29
C TYR A 246 3.08 -17.03 -10.71
N GLY A 247 4.32 -17.41 -11.01
CA GLY A 247 4.74 -17.66 -12.36
C GLY A 247 5.26 -16.44 -13.13
N TRP A 248 5.10 -15.21 -12.67
CA TRP A 248 5.75 -14.06 -13.32
C TRP A 248 7.30 -14.21 -13.25
N PRO A 249 8.03 -13.99 -14.35
CA PRO A 249 7.57 -13.55 -15.66
C PRO A 249 7.36 -14.67 -16.66
N ASP A 250 7.42 -15.93 -16.25
CA ASP A 250 7.38 -17.10 -17.13
C ASP A 250 5.99 -17.32 -17.73
N ILE A 251 4.95 -17.22 -16.90
CA ILE A 251 3.53 -17.23 -17.29
C ILE A 251 2.82 -15.93 -16.91
N ILE A 252 1.73 -15.61 -17.59
CA ILE A 252 0.83 -14.49 -17.31
C ILE A 252 -0.61 -15.00 -17.39
N GLY A 253 -1.46 -14.60 -16.44
CA GLY A 253 -2.88 -14.94 -16.49
C GLY A 253 -3.10 -16.44 -16.56
N ASP A 254 -3.78 -16.91 -17.61
CA ASP A 254 -4.14 -18.31 -17.77
C ASP A 254 -3.12 -19.18 -18.52
N GLU A 255 -1.94 -18.65 -18.85
CA GLU A 255 -0.82 -19.45 -19.35
C GLU A 255 -0.44 -20.55 -18.33
N THR A 256 -0.12 -21.76 -18.79
CA THR A 256 0.16 -22.89 -17.88
C THR A 256 1.58 -23.42 -18.03
N SER A 257 2.23 -23.72 -16.91
CA SER A 257 3.48 -24.48 -16.86
C SER A 257 3.51 -25.37 -15.62
N GLU A 258 4.31 -26.44 -15.65
CA GLU A 258 4.42 -27.37 -14.51
C GLU A 258 4.96 -26.65 -13.27
N GLY A 259 4.25 -26.78 -12.15
CA GLY A 259 4.65 -26.21 -10.86
C GLY A 259 4.35 -24.72 -10.67
N LEU A 260 3.65 -24.08 -11.61
CA LEU A 260 3.20 -22.69 -11.49
C LEU A 260 1.69 -22.62 -11.18
N GLN A 261 1.29 -21.59 -10.44
CA GLN A 261 -0.08 -21.36 -10.02
C GLN A 261 -0.67 -20.19 -10.79
N ASN A 262 -1.84 -20.42 -11.40
CA ASN A 262 -2.58 -19.39 -12.11
C ASN A 262 -3.49 -18.61 -11.13
N PRO A 263 -3.84 -17.36 -11.45
CA PRO A 263 -4.82 -16.59 -10.70
C PRO A 263 -6.21 -17.21 -10.76
N ILE A 264 -7.04 -16.87 -9.77
CA ILE A 264 -8.46 -17.25 -9.77
C ILE A 264 -9.26 -16.40 -10.76
N LEU A 265 -8.77 -15.20 -11.08
CA LEU A 265 -9.36 -14.28 -12.03
C LEU A 265 -8.30 -13.36 -12.61
N HIS A 266 -8.38 -13.08 -13.90
CA HIS A 266 -7.60 -12.02 -14.53
C HIS A 266 -8.46 -11.21 -15.50
N THR A 267 -8.00 -10.02 -15.84
CA THR A 267 -8.78 -9.05 -16.62
C THR A 267 -8.81 -9.31 -18.13
N GLY A 268 -8.00 -10.27 -18.60
CA GLY A 268 -7.68 -10.41 -20.02
C GLY A 268 -7.00 -9.14 -20.55
N ASP A 269 -7.52 -8.60 -21.64
CA ASP A 269 -6.92 -7.45 -22.35
C ASP A 269 -7.33 -6.08 -21.78
N ASP A 270 -8.23 -6.02 -20.79
CA ASP A 270 -8.67 -4.78 -20.15
C ASP A 270 -7.84 -4.48 -18.90
N THR A 271 -7.43 -3.23 -18.66
CA THR A 271 -6.71 -2.87 -17.42
C THR A 271 -7.69 -2.50 -16.31
N TRP A 272 -7.55 -3.13 -15.14
CA TRP A 272 -8.20 -2.69 -13.89
C TRP A 272 -7.30 -1.75 -13.08
N ALA A 273 -5.98 -1.98 -13.11
CA ALA A 273 -5.00 -1.31 -12.25
C ALA A 273 -5.39 -1.37 -10.75
N PRO A 274 -5.48 -2.59 -10.16
CA PRO A 274 -6.00 -2.76 -8.81
C PRO A 274 -5.10 -2.10 -7.76
N SER A 275 -5.65 -1.16 -6.99
CA SER A 275 -4.90 -0.38 -6.00
C SER A 275 -4.90 -0.96 -4.59
N GLY A 276 -5.67 -2.02 -4.32
CA GLY A 276 -5.86 -2.63 -3.01
C GLY A 276 -6.92 -3.73 -3.02
N ALA A 277 -7.13 -4.37 -1.87
CA ALA A 277 -8.18 -5.36 -1.60
C ALA A 277 -8.69 -5.17 -0.17
N GLU A 278 -9.96 -5.49 0.09
CA GLU A 278 -10.61 -5.46 1.42
C GLU A 278 -11.85 -6.39 1.38
N PHE A 279 -12.12 -7.13 2.45
CA PHE A 279 -13.29 -8.01 2.64
C PHE A 279 -14.25 -7.54 3.74
#